data_AF-A0A948GIA5-F1
#
_entry.id   AF-A0A948GIA5-F1
#
_cell.length_a   1.000
_cell.length_b   1.000
_cell.length_c   1.000
_cell.angle_alpha   90.00
_cell.angle_beta   90.00
_cell.angle_gamma   90.00
#
_symmetry.space_group_name_H-M   'P 1'
#
loop_
_entity.id
_entity.type
_entity.pdbx_description
1 polymer ?
#
loop_
_entity_poly.entity_id
_entity_poly.type
_entity_poly.pdbx_seq_one_letter_code
_entity_poly.pdbx_strand_id
1 'polypeptide(L)'
;MKRNQSSCGLLKKLWRGSVLLAVLGLSMAIVSDIADRTIRNAEQQAATGWGGEAVVAIADQAVLLSPIAVANACGLGASSCFKCHSGKRAAAPNMDAKAAPWHAQHSKANNSCVGCHKGNPRIMKEDMSHAKMIAKPYDNSADSCAVCHAGDLNKVQSAYQSLAGVK
;
A
#
# COMPACT_ATOMS: atom_id res chain seq x y z
N MET A 1 -32.04 60.22 -33.46
CA MET A 1 -31.48 58.91 -33.85
C MET A 1 -30.03 58.80 -33.33
N LYS A 2 -29.76 57.97 -32.32
CA LYS A 2 -28.39 57.60 -31.90
C LYS A 2 -28.34 56.06 -31.89
N ARG A 3 -27.66 55.48 -32.89
CA ARG A 3 -27.57 54.03 -33.10
C ARG A 3 -26.48 53.44 -32.19
N ASN A 4 -26.87 52.33 -31.57
CA ASN A 4 -26.18 51.51 -30.58
C ASN A 4 -24.90 50.86 -31.16
N GLN A 5 -23.71 51.17 -30.62
CA GLN A 5 -22.41 50.65 -31.08
C GLN A 5 -21.76 49.61 -30.15
N SER A 6 -22.46 49.08 -29.14
CA SER A 6 -21.83 48.27 -28.08
C SER A 6 -21.75 46.75 -28.35
N SER A 7 -22.47 46.19 -29.33
CA SER A 7 -22.62 44.73 -29.47
C SER A 7 -21.51 44.04 -30.29
N CYS A 8 -20.78 44.76 -31.14
CA CYS A 8 -19.78 44.15 -32.04
C CYS A 8 -18.46 43.80 -31.34
N GLY A 9 -18.17 44.43 -30.19
CA GLY A 9 -16.95 44.19 -29.41
C GLY A 9 -17.01 42.95 -28.52
N LEU A 10 -18.19 42.60 -27.99
CA LEU A 10 -18.35 41.49 -27.06
C LEU A 10 -18.27 40.13 -27.76
N LEU A 11 -18.90 39.98 -28.93
CA LEU A 11 -18.87 38.74 -29.70
C LEU A 11 -17.45 38.36 -30.14
N LYS A 12 -16.65 39.35 -30.55
CA LYS A 12 -15.24 39.15 -30.93
C LYS A 12 -14.35 38.76 -29.73
N LYS A 13 -14.67 39.26 -28.53
CA LYS A 13 -13.96 38.87 -27.30
C LYS A 13 -14.30 37.45 -26.86
N LEU A 14 -15.57 37.05 -26.94
CA LEU A 14 -16.02 35.69 -26.63
C LEU A 14 -15.45 34.66 -27.61
N TRP A 15 -15.43 34.96 -28.91
CA TRP A 15 -14.86 34.05 -29.91
C TRP A 15 -13.33 33.85 -29.74
N ARG A 16 -12.59 34.92 -29.42
CA ARG A 16 -11.14 34.83 -29.13
C ARG A 16 -10.87 34.05 -27.83
N GLY A 17 -11.71 34.21 -26.82
CA GLY A 17 -11.62 33.43 -25.58
C GLY A 17 -11.84 31.94 -25.80
N SER A 18 -12.84 31.56 -26.60
CA SER A 18 -13.13 30.14 -26.90
C SER A 18 -12.03 29.47 -27.72
N VAL A 19 -11.43 30.17 -28.70
CA VAL A 19 -10.29 29.63 -29.47
C VAL A 19 -9.07 29.42 -28.58
N LEU A 20 -8.77 30.37 -27.68
CA LEU A 20 -7.66 30.21 -26.74
C LEU A 20 -7.87 29.04 -25.79
N LEU A 21 -9.10 28.85 -25.28
CA LEU A 21 -9.44 27.71 -24.42
C LEU A 21 -9.33 26.36 -25.16
N ALA A 22 -9.74 26.30 -26.43
CA ALA A 22 -9.63 25.09 -27.24
C ALA A 22 -8.16 24.73 -27.52
N VAL A 23 -7.32 25.72 -27.83
CA VAL A 23 -5.87 25.52 -28.02
C VAL A 23 -5.21 25.07 -26.71
N LEU A 24 -5.61 25.66 -25.57
CA LEU A 24 -5.10 25.26 -24.26
C LEU A 24 -5.51 23.82 -23.88
N GLY A 25 -6.75 23.44 -24.19
CA GLY A 25 -7.24 22.09 -23.94
C GLY A 25 -6.52 21.04 -24.78
N LEU A 26 -6.29 21.34 -26.06
CA LEU A 26 -5.56 20.45 -26.97
C LEU A 26 -4.08 20.31 -26.57
N SER A 27 -3.42 21.41 -26.18
CA SER A 27 -2.04 21.33 -25.70
C SER A 27 -1.93 20.56 -24.40
N MET A 28 -2.88 20.71 -23.46
CA MET A 28 -2.91 19.93 -22.22
C MET A 28 -3.10 18.42 -22.48
N ALA A 29 -3.93 18.05 -23.46
CA ALA A 29 -4.16 16.66 -23.86
C ALA A 29 -2.90 16.05 -24.51
N ILE A 30 -2.22 16.80 -25.37
CA ILE A 30 -0.95 16.36 -25.98
C ILE A 30 0.13 16.20 -24.91
N VAL A 31 0.25 17.14 -23.97
CA VAL A 31 1.20 17.03 -22.85
C VAL A 31 0.90 15.82 -21.98
N SER A 32 -0.37 15.51 -21.73
CA SER A 32 -0.78 14.34 -20.93
C SER A 32 -0.47 13.01 -21.63
N ASP A 33 -0.70 12.91 -22.95
CA ASP A 33 -0.34 11.72 -23.74
C ASP A 33 1.18 11.52 -23.83
N ILE A 34 1.95 12.61 -23.99
CA ILE A 34 3.41 12.56 -23.98
C ILE A 34 3.92 12.15 -22.59
N ALA A 35 3.32 12.65 -21.51
CA ALA A 35 3.67 12.25 -20.15
C ALA A 35 3.37 10.77 -19.88
N ASP A 36 2.20 10.26 -20.29
CA ASP A 36 1.84 8.84 -20.11
C ASP A 36 2.77 7.91 -20.91
N ARG A 37 3.11 8.30 -22.15
CA ARG A 37 4.12 7.58 -22.95
C ARG A 37 5.49 7.59 -22.30
N THR A 38 5.90 8.72 -21.72
CA THR A 38 7.20 8.84 -21.05
C THR A 38 7.27 7.96 -19.79
N ILE A 39 6.19 7.91 -19.01
CA ILE A 39 6.10 7.06 -17.82
C ILE A 39 6.13 5.58 -18.21
N ARG A 40 5.32 5.16 -19.20
CA ARG A 40 5.33 3.77 -19.69
C ARG A 40 6.69 3.37 -20.27
N ASN A 41 7.31 4.26 -21.04
CA ASN A 41 8.65 4.00 -21.59
C ASN A 41 9.72 3.95 -20.48
N ALA A 42 9.60 4.76 -19.43
CA ALA A 42 10.49 4.72 -18.27
C ALA A 42 10.34 3.41 -17.46
N GLU A 43 9.11 2.93 -17.25
CA GLU A 43 8.85 1.62 -16.62
C GLU A 43 9.39 0.47 -17.47
N GLN A 44 9.22 0.54 -18.79
CA GLN A 44 9.68 -0.49 -19.73
C GLN A 44 11.20 -0.47 -19.91
N GLN A 45 11.84 0.71 -19.89
CA GLN A 45 13.31 0.87 -19.89
C GLN A 45 13.94 0.53 -18.54
N ALA A 46 13.28 0.76 -17.41
CA ALA A 46 13.77 0.31 -16.10
C ALA A 46 13.78 -1.23 -16.00
N ALA A 47 12.85 -1.91 -16.70
CA ALA A 47 12.80 -3.36 -16.76
C ALA A 47 13.81 -4.01 -17.74
N THR A 48 14.41 -3.24 -18.66
CA THR A 48 15.25 -3.78 -19.76
C THR A 48 16.58 -3.07 -19.98
N GLY A 49 16.87 -1.98 -19.25
CA GLY A 49 18.03 -1.12 -19.47
C GLY A 49 19.24 -1.48 -18.60
N TRP A 50 20.43 -1.34 -19.20
CA TRP A 50 21.73 -1.42 -18.52
C TRP A 50 21.82 -0.29 -17.49
N GLY A 51 21.52 -0.59 -16.23
CA GLY A 51 21.36 0.42 -15.17
C GLY A 51 20.21 0.18 -14.20
N GLY A 52 19.34 -0.80 -14.48
CA GLY A 52 18.32 -1.25 -13.53
C GLY A 52 18.93 -1.65 -12.18
N GLU A 53 20.08 -2.35 -12.19
CA GLU A 53 20.77 -2.70 -10.95
C GLU A 53 21.35 -1.47 -10.23
N ALA A 54 21.78 -0.44 -10.98
CA ALA A 54 22.30 0.79 -10.39
C ALA A 54 21.18 1.60 -9.72
N VAL A 55 19.98 1.67 -10.31
CA VAL A 55 18.82 2.33 -9.70
C VAL A 55 18.38 1.59 -8.44
N VAL A 56 18.35 0.24 -8.47
CA VAL A 56 18.06 -0.58 -7.28
C VAL A 56 19.12 -0.36 -6.20
N ALA A 57 20.40 -0.36 -6.55
CA ALA A 57 21.50 -0.13 -5.60
C ALA A 57 21.47 1.28 -4.97
N ILE A 58 21.07 2.31 -5.74
CA ILE A 58 20.91 3.68 -5.24
C ILE A 58 19.67 3.76 -4.33
N ALA A 59 18.57 3.10 -4.70
CA ALA A 59 17.38 3.05 -3.86
C ALA A 59 17.66 2.38 -2.50
N ASP A 60 18.40 1.27 -2.51
CA ASP A 60 18.82 0.57 -1.28
C ASP A 60 19.72 1.44 -0.39
N GLN A 61 20.65 2.20 -0.97
CA GLN A 61 21.48 3.14 -0.21
C GLN A 61 20.72 4.39 0.27
N ALA A 62 19.76 4.87 -0.50
CA ALA A 62 18.90 5.99 -0.09
C ALA A 62 18.04 5.64 1.11
N VAL A 63 17.62 4.37 1.26
CA VAL A 63 16.94 3.86 2.45
C VAL A 63 17.81 3.96 3.71
N LEU A 64 19.14 3.73 3.60
CA LEU A 64 20.07 3.82 4.73
C LEU A 64 20.30 5.26 5.22
N LEU A 65 20.18 6.24 4.32
CA LEU A 65 20.40 7.66 4.61
C LEU A 65 19.11 8.41 4.99
N SER A 66 17.95 7.77 4.86
CA SER A 66 16.67 8.38 5.21
C SER A 66 16.52 8.48 6.74
N PRO A 67 16.28 9.69 7.29
CA PRO A 67 15.93 9.84 8.71
C PRO A 67 14.52 9.31 9.03
N ILE A 68 13.73 9.02 8.00
CA ILE A 68 12.43 8.37 8.10
C ILE A 68 12.68 6.87 7.88
N ALA A 69 12.51 6.07 8.94
CA ALA A 69 12.49 4.62 8.79
C ALA A 69 11.50 4.27 7.69
N VAL A 70 11.90 3.41 6.74
CA VAL A 70 11.00 2.91 5.71
C VAL A 70 9.85 2.22 6.44
N ALA A 71 8.74 2.95 6.59
CA ALA A 71 7.46 2.35 6.85
C ALA A 71 7.20 1.55 5.60
N ASN A 72 7.52 0.26 5.67
CA ASN A 72 7.04 -0.71 4.73
C ASN A 72 5.57 -0.39 4.47
N ALA A 73 5.25 0.05 3.25
CA ALA A 73 3.87 0.36 2.87
C ALA A 73 2.93 -0.83 3.18
N CYS A 74 3.51 -2.01 3.40
CA CYS A 74 2.87 -3.26 3.75
C CYS A 74 3.30 -3.86 5.10
N GLY A 75 4.02 -3.21 6.02
CA GLY A 75 4.37 -3.84 7.31
C GLY A 75 3.76 -3.19 8.53
N LEU A 76 4.25 -3.61 9.71
CA LEU A 76 3.66 -3.39 11.04
C LEU A 76 3.02 -1.99 11.23
N GLY A 77 3.65 -0.93 10.71
CA GLY A 77 3.22 0.45 10.89
C GLY A 77 2.00 0.88 10.06
N ALA A 78 1.65 0.17 8.98
CA ALA A 78 0.55 0.57 8.07
C ALA A 78 -0.82 0.02 8.49
N SER A 79 -0.88 -0.93 9.43
CA SER A 79 -2.13 -1.59 9.81
C SER A 79 -2.89 -0.88 10.93
N SER A 80 -4.22 -0.84 10.80
CA SER A 80 -5.15 -0.48 11.87
C SER A 80 -4.95 -1.29 13.15
N CYS A 81 -4.47 -2.53 13.04
CA CYS A 81 -4.35 -3.46 14.15
C CYS A 81 -3.52 -2.89 15.31
N PHE A 82 -2.33 -2.34 15.05
CA PHE A 82 -1.46 -1.81 16.13
C PHE A 82 -1.99 -0.53 16.78
N LYS A 83 -2.85 0.23 16.09
CA LYS A 83 -3.48 1.42 16.68
C LYS A 83 -4.44 1.04 17.81
N CYS A 84 -5.01 -0.16 17.78
CA CYS A 84 -5.87 -0.71 18.83
C CYS A 84 -5.10 -1.64 19.77
N HIS A 85 -4.36 -2.62 19.21
CA HIS A 85 -3.60 -3.64 19.93
C HIS A 85 -2.19 -3.17 20.34
N SER A 86 -2.10 -1.98 20.93
CA SER A 86 -0.87 -1.44 21.53
C SER A 86 -0.78 -1.72 23.03
N GLY A 87 -1.76 -2.40 23.62
CA GLY A 87 -1.95 -2.54 25.06
C GLY A 87 -2.75 -1.39 25.69
N LYS A 88 -3.02 -0.30 24.95
CA LYS A 88 -3.79 0.86 25.47
C LYS A 88 -5.29 0.73 25.26
N ARG A 89 -5.72 0.31 24.06
CA ARG A 89 -7.16 0.18 23.70
C ARG A 89 -7.61 -1.28 23.69
N ALA A 90 -6.72 -2.16 23.26
CA ALA A 90 -6.86 -3.60 23.34
C ALA A 90 -5.52 -4.22 23.71
N ALA A 91 -5.55 -5.47 24.18
CA ALA A 91 -4.34 -6.21 24.53
C ALA A 91 -3.34 -6.24 23.36
N ALA A 92 -2.08 -5.95 23.65
CA ALA A 92 -1.01 -6.14 22.68
C ALA A 92 -0.84 -7.65 22.38
N PRO A 93 -0.38 -8.02 21.16
CA PRO A 93 0.01 -9.39 20.90
C PRO A 93 1.10 -9.83 21.90
N ASN A 94 1.01 -11.08 22.37
CA ASN A 94 2.06 -11.64 23.22
C ASN A 94 3.34 -11.81 22.38
N MET A 95 4.40 -11.10 22.75
CA MET A 95 5.70 -11.14 22.05
C MET A 95 6.72 -12.06 22.73
N ASP A 96 6.34 -12.76 23.80
CA ASP A 96 7.24 -13.70 24.48
C ASP A 96 7.60 -14.85 23.54
N ALA A 97 8.90 -15.04 23.28
CA ALA A 97 9.37 -16.01 22.31
C ALA A 97 9.16 -17.48 22.73
N LYS A 98 8.84 -17.75 24.00
CA LYS A 98 8.58 -19.10 24.50
C LYS A 98 7.09 -19.42 24.49
N ALA A 99 6.25 -18.48 24.91
CA ALA A 99 4.80 -18.64 24.97
C ALA A 99 4.11 -18.34 23.62
N ALA A 100 4.64 -17.38 22.85
CA ALA A 100 4.08 -16.96 21.56
C ALA A 100 5.18 -16.74 20.50
N PRO A 101 5.97 -17.78 20.16
CA PRO A 101 7.07 -17.67 19.19
C PRO A 101 6.61 -17.15 17.83
N TRP A 102 5.36 -17.39 17.43
CA TRP A 102 4.79 -16.93 16.17
C TRP A 102 4.92 -15.42 15.99
N HIS A 103 4.50 -14.64 17.00
CA HIS A 103 4.53 -13.18 16.93
C HIS A 103 5.97 -12.66 16.90
N ALA A 104 6.87 -13.25 17.68
CA ALA A 104 8.28 -12.87 17.69
C ALA A 104 8.93 -13.12 16.32
N GLN A 105 8.74 -14.32 15.76
CA GLN A 105 9.36 -14.77 14.51
C GLN A 105 8.78 -14.06 13.27
N HIS A 106 7.51 -13.68 13.31
CA HIS A 106 6.83 -13.03 12.18
C HIS A 106 6.62 -11.52 12.37
N SER A 107 7.15 -10.93 13.45
CA SER A 107 7.03 -9.50 13.72
C SER A 107 7.40 -8.64 12.52
N LYS A 108 8.48 -8.97 11.82
CA LYS A 108 8.99 -8.21 10.67
C LYS A 108 8.36 -8.60 9.33
N ALA A 109 7.50 -9.63 9.29
CA ALA A 109 6.84 -10.03 8.05
C ALA A 109 5.90 -8.92 7.57
N ASN A 110 5.84 -8.71 6.25
CA ASN A 110 4.84 -7.82 5.68
C ASN A 110 3.44 -8.36 6.03
N ASN A 111 2.53 -7.47 6.40
CA ASN A 111 1.19 -7.79 6.83
C ASN A 111 1.14 -8.76 8.02
N SER A 112 2.13 -8.75 8.91
CA SER A 112 2.30 -9.74 9.99
C SER A 112 1.03 -10.04 10.81
N CYS A 113 0.18 -9.05 11.07
CA CYS A 113 -1.12 -9.30 11.71
C CYS A 113 -2.12 -9.97 10.75
N VAL A 114 -2.38 -9.33 9.60
CA VAL A 114 -3.48 -9.74 8.70
C VAL A 114 -3.13 -10.92 7.81
N GLY A 115 -1.85 -11.28 7.68
CA GLY A 115 -1.41 -12.50 7.00
C GLY A 115 -1.99 -13.73 7.70
N CYS A 116 -1.88 -13.77 9.03
CA CYS A 116 -2.38 -14.86 9.87
C CYS A 116 -3.82 -14.64 10.31
N HIS A 117 -4.16 -13.46 10.84
CA HIS A 117 -5.47 -13.18 11.41
C HIS A 117 -6.52 -12.73 10.39
N LYS A 118 -6.16 -12.38 9.14
CA LYS A 118 -7.08 -11.77 8.16
C LYS A 118 -7.69 -10.46 8.69
N GLY A 119 -8.92 -10.14 8.29
CA GLY A 119 -9.59 -8.87 8.61
C GLY A 119 -9.18 -7.73 7.68
N ASN A 120 -9.64 -6.52 8.00
CA ASN A 120 -9.39 -5.32 7.20
C ASN A 120 -8.40 -4.37 7.91
N PRO A 121 -7.13 -4.30 7.48
CA PRO A 121 -6.11 -3.47 8.11
C PRO A 121 -6.28 -1.96 7.84
N ARG A 122 -7.25 -1.55 7.02
CA ARG A 122 -7.40 -0.15 6.58
C ARG A 122 -8.53 0.58 7.28
N ILE A 123 -9.40 -0.15 7.98
CA ILE A 123 -10.57 0.41 8.65
C ILE A 123 -10.31 0.46 10.17
N MET A 124 -10.88 1.46 10.85
CA MET A 124 -10.74 1.62 12.30
C MET A 124 -11.98 1.19 13.09
N LYS A 125 -13.12 1.05 12.42
CA LYS A 125 -14.35 0.57 13.04
C LYS A 125 -14.21 -0.92 13.34
N GLU A 126 -14.37 -1.31 14.60
CA GLU A 126 -14.03 -2.65 15.10
C GLU A 126 -14.73 -3.77 14.32
N ASP A 127 -16.06 -3.69 14.19
CA ASP A 127 -16.90 -4.65 13.48
C ASP A 127 -16.44 -4.86 12.02
N MET A 128 -16.12 -3.78 11.31
CA MET A 128 -15.62 -3.84 9.93
C MET A 128 -14.17 -4.32 9.84
N SER A 129 -13.34 -4.02 10.86
CA SER A 129 -11.93 -4.40 10.90
C SER A 129 -11.78 -5.90 11.19
N HIS A 130 -12.62 -6.42 12.09
CA HIS A 130 -12.64 -7.82 12.51
C HIS A 130 -13.51 -8.71 11.61
N ALA A 131 -14.19 -8.15 10.60
CA ALA A 131 -15.00 -8.92 9.67
C ALA A 131 -14.14 -10.01 8.99
N LYS A 132 -14.56 -11.28 9.13
CA LYS A 132 -13.85 -12.47 8.60
C LYS A 132 -12.44 -12.66 9.17
N MET A 133 -12.17 -12.12 10.35
CA MET A 133 -10.91 -12.34 11.06
C MET A 133 -10.86 -13.77 11.61
N ILE A 134 -9.69 -14.38 11.53
CA ILE A 134 -9.35 -15.65 12.16
C ILE A 134 -8.81 -15.34 13.56
N ALA A 135 -9.60 -15.67 14.59
CA ALA A 135 -9.23 -15.42 15.98
C ALA A 135 -8.03 -16.27 16.43
N LYS A 136 -7.94 -17.52 15.94
CA LYS A 136 -6.89 -18.48 16.26
C LYS A 136 -6.26 -19.02 14.97
N PRO A 137 -5.25 -18.33 14.41
CA PRO A 137 -4.60 -18.74 13.16
C PRO A 137 -4.09 -20.19 13.16
N TYR A 138 -3.70 -20.69 14.33
CA TYR A 138 -3.25 -22.05 14.50
C TYR A 138 -4.33 -23.11 14.19
N ASP A 139 -5.58 -22.87 14.61
CA ASP A 139 -6.70 -23.80 14.38
C ASP A 139 -7.12 -23.83 12.89
N ASN A 140 -6.66 -22.86 12.11
CA ASN A 140 -6.89 -22.75 10.67
C ASN A 140 -5.57 -22.49 9.91
N SER A 141 -4.62 -23.42 10.05
CA SER A 141 -3.31 -23.35 9.42
C SER A 141 -3.38 -23.28 7.88
N ALA A 142 -4.42 -23.85 7.27
CA ALA A 142 -4.66 -23.77 5.84
C ALA A 142 -4.83 -22.33 5.37
N ASP A 143 -5.67 -21.54 6.05
CA ASP A 143 -5.89 -20.14 5.66
C ASP A 143 -4.83 -19.19 6.21
N SER A 144 -4.19 -19.53 7.32
CA SER A 144 -3.27 -18.62 8.03
C SER A 144 -1.79 -18.85 7.73
N CYS A 145 -1.36 -20.10 7.55
CA CYS A 145 0.05 -20.45 7.33
C CYS A 145 0.34 -20.74 5.86
N ALA A 146 -0.57 -21.44 5.16
CA ALA A 146 -0.31 -21.92 3.79
C ALA A 146 -0.13 -20.80 2.77
N VAL A 147 -0.59 -19.58 3.07
CA VAL A 147 -0.38 -18.38 2.24
C VAL A 147 1.11 -18.11 2.01
N CYS A 148 1.96 -18.38 3.01
CA CYS A 148 3.41 -18.22 2.90
C CYS A 148 4.15 -19.57 2.88
N HIS A 149 3.55 -20.61 3.47
CA HIS A 149 4.13 -21.93 3.66
C HIS A 149 3.46 -23.01 2.80
N ALA A 150 3.21 -22.74 1.52
CA ALA A 150 2.54 -23.70 0.64
C ALA A 150 3.32 -25.00 0.43
N GLY A 151 4.67 -24.92 0.41
CA GLY A 151 5.54 -26.07 0.17
C GLY A 151 5.95 -26.84 1.43
N ASP A 152 5.78 -26.25 2.62
CA ASP A 152 6.25 -26.81 3.89
C ASP A 152 5.24 -26.71 5.03
N LEU A 153 3.95 -26.53 4.71
CA LEU A 153 2.86 -26.35 5.68
C LEU A 153 2.90 -27.38 6.81
N ASN A 154 3.00 -28.66 6.48
CA ASN A 154 3.01 -29.74 7.47
C ASN A 154 4.20 -29.62 8.44
N LYS A 155 5.37 -29.20 7.95
CA LYS A 155 6.58 -29.01 8.77
C LYS A 155 6.37 -27.85 9.75
N VAL A 156 5.86 -26.73 9.26
CA VAL A 156 5.64 -25.52 10.06
C VAL A 156 4.53 -25.72 11.08
N GLN A 157 3.41 -26.32 10.67
CA GLN A 157 2.30 -26.64 11.57
C GLN A 157 2.75 -27.57 12.71
N SER A 158 3.53 -28.60 12.40
CA SER A 158 4.05 -29.54 13.40
C SER A 158 5.01 -28.85 14.39
N ALA A 159 5.84 -27.91 13.92
CA ALA A 159 6.78 -27.16 14.77
C ALA A 159 6.06 -26.31 15.83
N TYR A 160 4.82 -25.91 15.56
CA TYR A 160 4.01 -25.06 16.43
C TYR A 160 2.90 -25.80 17.19
N GLN A 161 2.58 -27.02 16.79
CA GLN A 161 1.60 -27.89 17.45
C GLN A 161 1.93 -28.17 18.92
N SER A 162 3.22 -28.26 19.26
CA SER A 162 3.70 -28.48 20.62
C SER A 162 3.53 -27.26 21.55
N LEU A 163 3.16 -26.10 21.01
CA LEU A 163 3.10 -24.82 21.75
C LEU A 163 1.67 -24.28 21.89
N ALA A 164 0.71 -24.83 21.16
CA ALA A 164 -0.68 -24.35 21.09
C ALA A 164 -1.50 -24.47 22.40
N GLY A 165 -0.91 -25.06 23.45
CA GLY A 165 -1.53 -25.22 24.77
C GLY A 165 -0.99 -24.28 25.86
N VAL A 166 0.01 -23.45 25.58
CA VAL A 166 0.61 -22.56 26.59
C VAL A 166 -0.14 -21.23 26.59
N LYS A 167 -1.04 -21.07 27.57
CA LYS A 167 -1.72 -19.81 27.88
C LYS A 167 -0.81 -18.85 28.64
#